data_AF-A0A7C3C7E2-F1
#
_entry.id   AF-A0A7C3C7E2-F1
#
_cell.length_a   1.000
_cell.length_b   1.000
_cell.length_c   1.000
_cell.angle_alpha   90.00
_cell.angle_beta   90.00
_cell.angle_gamma   90.00
#
_symmetry.space_group_name_H-M   'P 1'
#
loop_
_entity.id
_entity.type
_entity.pdbx_description
1 polymer ?
#
loop_
_entity_poly.entity_id
_entity_poly.type
_entity_poly.pdbx_seq_one_letter_code
_entity_poly.pdbx_strand_id
1 'polypeptide(L)'
;MPQLDFSTYASQIFWLFVTFGLLYWLVVKKVLPTVGGTIEHRRARIADDLDEARRLREASEKALAAYESTMKEAREKAHGIVSEHKAKITAELEAERTRIEAELAAKIAEAEAKTREAKEKALKELDGVIGELAGEIVARVTGDKVPEADLKKAVEKVLG
;
A
#
# COMPACT_ATOMS: atom_id res chain seq x y z
N MET A 1 -9.18 -106.90 -26.54
CA MET A 1 -8.59 -105.61 -26.10
C MET A 1 -9.06 -105.37 -24.66
N PRO A 2 -8.20 -105.62 -23.65
CA PRO A 2 -8.59 -105.61 -22.24
C PRO A 2 -8.89 -104.21 -21.65
N GLN A 3 -8.80 -103.14 -22.45
CA GLN A 3 -9.07 -101.75 -22.02
C GLN A 3 -10.56 -101.36 -21.88
N LEU A 4 -11.51 -102.25 -22.21
CA LEU A 4 -12.95 -102.01 -22.04
C LEU A 4 -13.55 -103.01 -21.04
N ASP A 5 -12.94 -103.13 -19.85
CA ASP A 5 -13.50 -103.90 -18.75
C ASP A 5 -14.37 -103.00 -17.84
N PHE A 6 -15.68 -103.05 -18.10
CA PHE A 6 -16.71 -102.26 -17.43
C PHE A 6 -16.82 -102.53 -15.92
N SER A 7 -16.23 -103.62 -15.41
CA SER A 7 -16.23 -103.95 -13.98
C SER A 7 -15.40 -102.94 -13.15
N THR A 8 -14.42 -102.27 -13.75
CA THR A 8 -13.52 -101.33 -13.06
C THR A 8 -13.99 -99.87 -13.08
N TYR A 9 -14.91 -99.53 -13.99
CA TYR A 9 -15.41 -98.16 -14.17
C TYR A 9 -16.11 -97.60 -12.95
N ALA A 10 -16.89 -98.42 -12.23
CA ALA A 10 -17.55 -97.97 -11.00
C ALA A 10 -16.54 -97.50 -9.93
N SER A 11 -15.43 -98.22 -9.76
CA SER A 11 -14.37 -97.87 -8.81
C SER A 11 -13.61 -96.62 -9.24
N GLN A 12 -13.29 -96.49 -10.54
CA GLN A 12 -12.64 -95.30 -11.09
C GLN A 12 -13.52 -94.05 -10.93
N ILE A 13 -14.82 -94.16 -11.21
CA ILE A 13 -15.78 -93.05 -11.04
C ILE A 13 -15.92 -92.68 -9.56
N PHE A 14 -15.98 -93.67 -8.66
CA PHE A 14 -16.02 -93.39 -7.22
C PHE A 14 -14.80 -92.60 -6.75
N TRP A 15 -13.58 -93.07 -7.07
CA TRP A 15 -12.35 -92.37 -6.70
C TRP A 15 -12.18 -91.02 -7.39
N LEU A 16 -12.68 -90.87 -8.62
CA LEU A 16 -12.74 -89.58 -9.31
C LEU A 16 -13.57 -88.58 -8.49
N PHE A 17 -14.79 -88.95 -8.06
CA PHE A 17 -15.62 -88.06 -7.24
C PHE A 17 -14.99 -87.75 -5.88
N VAL A 18 -14.35 -88.72 -5.23
CA VAL A 18 -13.68 -88.52 -3.94
C VAL A 18 -12.51 -87.54 -4.09
N THR A 19 -11.62 -87.78 -5.05
CA THR A 19 -10.43 -86.93 -5.26
C THR A 19 -10.80 -85.55 -5.79
N PHE A 20 -11.74 -85.47 -6.74
CA PHE A 20 -12.24 -84.20 -7.26
C PHE A 20 -13.00 -83.41 -6.20
N GLY A 21 -13.81 -84.07 -5.37
CA GLY A 21 -14.50 -83.44 -4.24
C GLY A 21 -13.53 -82.87 -3.21
N LEU A 22 -12.47 -83.62 -2.87
CA LEU A 22 -11.42 -83.15 -1.96
C LEU A 22 -10.66 -81.94 -2.55
N LEU A 23 -10.31 -81.99 -3.84
CA LEU A 23 -9.67 -80.89 -4.55
C LEU A 23 -10.58 -79.65 -4.57
N TYR A 24 -11.85 -79.81 -4.93
CA TYR A 24 -12.84 -78.74 -4.97
C TYR A 24 -13.00 -78.08 -3.60
N TRP A 25 -13.10 -78.88 -2.54
CA TRP A 25 -13.18 -78.38 -1.17
C TRP A 25 -11.94 -77.56 -0.79
N LEU A 26 -10.74 -78.01 -1.16
CA LEU A 26 -9.49 -77.27 -0.93
C LEU A 26 -9.46 -75.94 -1.68
N VAL A 27 -9.87 -75.93 -2.95
CA VAL A 27 -9.94 -74.71 -3.78
C VAL A 27 -10.91 -73.69 -3.20
N VAL A 28 -12.12 -74.12 -2.82
CA VAL A 28 -13.13 -73.24 -2.20
C VAL A 28 -12.65 -72.69 -0.87
N LYS A 29 -12.04 -73.53 -0.04
CA LYS A 29 -11.63 -73.13 1.31
C LYS A 29 -10.36 -72.29 1.34
N LYS A 30 -9.45 -72.42 0.37
CA LYS A 30 -8.12 -71.78 0.43
C LYS A 30 -7.82 -70.85 -0.74
N VAL A 31 -8.12 -71.25 -1.97
CA VAL A 31 -7.72 -70.46 -3.17
C VAL A 31 -8.67 -69.28 -3.37
N LEU A 32 -9.98 -69.54 -3.35
CA LEU A 32 -11.02 -68.51 -3.49
C LEU A 32 -10.90 -67.35 -2.49
N PRO A 33 -10.77 -67.57 -1.16
CA PRO A 33 -10.61 -66.48 -0.21
C PRO A 33 -9.31 -65.70 -0.39
N THR A 34 -8.21 -66.36 -0.79
CA THR A 34 -6.91 -65.69 -1.02
C THR A 34 -7.00 -64.72 -2.20
N VAL A 35 -7.64 -65.13 -3.30
CA VAL A 35 -7.85 -64.28 -4.47
C VAL A 35 -8.83 -63.15 -4.17
N GLY A 36 -9.93 -63.46 -3.47
CA GLY A 36 -10.91 -62.45 -3.03
C GLY A 36 -10.29 -61.39 -2.14
N GLY A 37 -9.48 -61.78 -1.14
CA GLY A 37 -8.79 -60.86 -0.25
C GLY A 37 -7.80 -59.94 -0.97
N THR A 38 -7.11 -60.44 -2.01
CA THR A 38 -6.20 -59.60 -2.81
C THR A 38 -6.94 -58.53 -3.61
N ILE A 39 -8.09 -58.90 -4.18
CA ILE A 39 -8.94 -57.94 -4.93
C ILE A 39 -9.50 -56.89 -3.96
N GLU A 40 -9.99 -57.31 -2.80
CA GLU A 40 -10.56 -56.40 -1.81
C GLU A 40 -9.50 -55.44 -1.26
N HIS A 41 -8.32 -55.94 -0.92
CA HIS A 41 -7.21 -55.10 -0.46
C HIS A 41 -6.81 -54.05 -1.51
N ARG A 42 -6.82 -54.40 -2.80
CA ARG A 42 -6.55 -53.41 -3.87
C ARG A 42 -7.67 -52.39 -3.97
N ARG A 43 -8.94 -52.80 -3.86
CA ARG A 43 -10.09 -51.89 -3.87
C ARG A 43 -10.03 -50.92 -2.68
N ALA A 44 -9.77 -51.43 -1.49
CA ALA A 44 -9.62 -50.63 -0.28
C ALA A 44 -8.48 -49.61 -0.42
N ARG A 45 -7.29 -50.05 -0.86
CA ARG A 45 -6.17 -49.13 -1.08
C ARG A 45 -6.49 -48.04 -2.10
N ILE A 46 -7.12 -48.37 -3.22
CA ILE A 46 -7.51 -47.38 -4.23
C ILE A 46 -8.53 -46.40 -3.67
N ALA A 47 -9.51 -46.87 -2.89
CA ALA A 47 -10.49 -46.00 -2.25
C ALA A 47 -9.82 -45.04 -1.26
N ASP A 48 -8.94 -45.55 -0.39
CA ASP A 48 -8.18 -44.76 0.58
C ASP A 48 -7.31 -43.72 -0.13
N ASP A 49 -6.59 -44.11 -1.19
CA ASP A 49 -5.74 -43.20 -1.98
C ASP A 49 -6.58 -42.10 -2.66
N LEU A 50 -7.77 -42.43 -3.17
CA LEU A 50 -8.68 -41.45 -3.79
C LEU A 50 -9.27 -40.48 -2.77
N ASP A 51 -9.65 -40.97 -1.59
CA ASP A 51 -10.21 -40.13 -0.53
C ASP A 51 -9.13 -39.23 0.07
N GLU A 52 -7.90 -39.72 0.24
CA GLU A 52 -6.77 -38.89 0.65
C GLU A 52 -6.43 -37.84 -0.42
N ALA A 53 -6.43 -38.20 -1.71
CA ALA A 53 -6.22 -37.25 -2.79
C ALA A 53 -7.30 -36.16 -2.82
N ARG A 54 -8.58 -36.52 -2.58
CA ARG A 54 -9.67 -35.55 -2.45
C ARG A 54 -9.46 -34.62 -1.25
N ARG A 55 -9.11 -35.18 -0.10
CA ARG A 55 -8.85 -34.40 1.13
C ARG A 55 -7.72 -33.40 0.92
N LEU A 56 -6.62 -33.82 0.31
CA LEU A 56 -5.47 -32.96 -0.01
C LEU A 56 -5.83 -31.89 -1.04
N ARG A 57 -6.64 -32.23 -2.04
CA ARG A 57 -7.15 -31.27 -3.01
C ARG A 57 -8.03 -30.21 -2.34
N GLU A 58 -9.00 -30.61 -1.53
CA GLU A 58 -9.87 -29.68 -0.79
C GLU A 58 -9.08 -28.79 0.17
N ALA A 59 -8.09 -29.34 0.86
CA ALA A 59 -7.20 -28.57 1.74
C ALA A 59 -6.40 -27.53 0.94
N SER A 60 -5.91 -27.91 -0.24
CA SER A 60 -5.16 -27.01 -1.13
C SER A 60 -6.05 -25.90 -1.70
N GLU A 61 -7.27 -26.23 -2.15
CA GLU A 61 -8.25 -25.25 -2.65
C GLU A 61 -8.66 -24.27 -1.54
N LYS A 62 -8.87 -24.74 -0.30
CA LYS A 62 -9.13 -23.88 0.86
C LYS A 62 -7.94 -22.97 1.18
N ALA A 63 -6.73 -23.51 1.17
CA ALA A 63 -5.52 -22.72 1.41
C ALA A 63 -5.32 -21.64 0.34
N LEU A 64 -5.57 -21.98 -0.93
CA LEU A 64 -5.50 -21.03 -2.03
C LEU A 64 -6.54 -19.92 -1.89
N ALA A 65 -7.79 -20.25 -1.59
CA ALA A 65 -8.84 -19.27 -1.37
C ALA A 65 -8.53 -18.33 -0.19
N ALA A 66 -8.01 -18.87 0.92
CA ALA A 66 -7.58 -18.07 2.08
C ALA A 66 -6.41 -17.15 1.73
N TYR A 67 -5.43 -17.64 0.97
CA TYR A 67 -4.31 -16.85 0.49
C TYR A 67 -4.76 -15.70 -0.41
N GLU A 68 -5.63 -15.98 -1.39
CA GLU A 68 -6.18 -14.98 -2.30
C GLU A 68 -6.97 -13.90 -1.56
N SER A 69 -7.81 -14.29 -0.59
CA SER A 69 -8.55 -13.35 0.27
C SER A 69 -7.59 -12.47 1.07
N THR A 70 -6.58 -13.07 1.70
CA THR A 70 -5.59 -12.34 2.50
C THR A 70 -4.80 -11.36 1.64
N MET A 71 -4.40 -11.75 0.43
CA MET A 71 -3.71 -10.88 -0.52
C MET A 71 -4.58 -9.72 -1.00
N LYS A 72 -5.87 -9.98 -1.24
CA LYS A 72 -6.83 -8.93 -1.60
C LYS A 72 -6.99 -7.92 -0.47
N GLU A 73 -7.24 -8.38 0.75
CA GLU A 73 -7.36 -7.52 1.93
C GLU A 73 -6.09 -6.73 2.20
N ALA A 74 -4.91 -7.34 2.04
CA ALA A 74 -3.63 -6.65 2.21
C ALA A 74 -3.45 -5.52 1.19
N ARG A 75 -3.82 -5.76 -0.08
CA ARG A 75 -3.79 -4.72 -1.13
C ARG A 75 -4.77 -3.60 -0.83
N GLU A 76 -5.99 -3.92 -0.43
CA GLU A 76 -7.01 -2.93 -0.06
C GLU A 76 -6.55 -2.08 1.14
N LYS A 77 -6.00 -2.70 2.19
CA LYS A 77 -5.42 -1.98 3.33
C LYS A 77 -4.26 -1.09 2.91
N ALA A 78 -3.34 -1.58 2.08
CA ALA A 78 -2.23 -0.78 1.58
C ALA A 78 -2.71 0.44 0.78
N HIS A 79 -3.69 0.27 -0.11
CA HIS A 79 -4.31 1.37 -0.84
C HIS A 79 -5.02 2.36 0.09
N GLY A 80 -5.73 1.87 1.10
CA GLY A 80 -6.36 2.70 2.13
C GLY A 80 -5.35 3.56 2.89
N ILE A 81 -4.27 2.94 3.38
CA ILE A 81 -3.17 3.63 4.08
C ILE A 81 -2.56 4.72 3.19
N VAL A 82 -2.23 4.40 1.93
CA VAL A 82 -1.65 5.38 0.99
C VAL A 82 -2.62 6.54 0.74
N SER A 83 -3.92 6.26 0.55
CA SER A 83 -4.92 7.31 0.33
C SER A 83 -5.09 8.20 1.56
N GLU A 84 -5.15 7.61 2.75
CA GLU A 84 -5.29 8.34 4.02
C GLU A 84 -4.09 9.25 4.25
N HIS A 85 -2.86 8.72 4.10
CA HIS A 85 -1.66 9.51 4.25
C HIS A 85 -1.54 10.62 3.21
N LYS A 86 -1.91 10.37 1.95
CA LYS A 86 -1.95 11.43 0.93
C LYS A 86 -2.91 12.53 1.33
N ALA A 87 -4.13 12.19 1.77
CA ALA A 87 -5.10 13.18 2.21
C ALA A 87 -4.60 14.00 3.41
N LYS A 88 -3.99 13.35 4.41
CA LYS A 88 -3.39 14.04 5.57
C LYS A 88 -2.25 14.98 5.15
N ILE A 89 -1.31 14.49 4.34
CA ILE A 89 -0.17 15.30 3.87
C ILE A 89 -0.65 16.50 3.05
N THR A 90 -1.63 16.32 2.16
CA THR A 90 -2.20 17.44 1.40
C THR A 90 -2.85 18.46 2.33
N ALA A 91 -3.62 18.03 3.33
CA ALA A 91 -4.24 18.94 4.28
C ALA A 91 -3.19 19.71 5.12
N GLU A 92 -2.16 19.02 5.61
CA GLU A 92 -1.05 19.63 6.35
C GLU A 92 -0.27 20.63 5.47
N LEU A 93 -0.01 20.28 4.21
CA LEU A 93 0.69 21.15 3.27
C LEU A 93 -0.10 22.42 2.97
N GLU A 94 -1.41 22.32 2.77
CA GLU A 94 -2.26 23.49 2.52
C GLU A 94 -2.40 24.39 3.76
N ALA A 95 -2.48 23.80 4.95
CA ALA A 95 -2.47 24.55 6.20
C ALA A 95 -1.14 25.30 6.40
N GLU A 96 -0.02 24.62 6.17
CA GLU A 96 1.32 25.19 6.30
C GLU A 96 1.58 26.27 5.24
N ARG A 97 1.14 26.06 4.00
CA ARG A 97 1.16 27.08 2.93
C ARG A 97 0.41 28.33 3.35
N THR A 98 -0.83 28.18 3.82
CA THR A 98 -1.65 29.30 4.26
C THR A 98 -0.98 30.07 5.40
N ARG A 99 -0.36 29.36 6.35
CA ARG A 99 0.41 29.97 7.45
C ARG A 99 1.59 30.78 6.93
N ILE A 100 2.40 30.19 6.04
CA ILE A 100 3.58 30.84 5.45
C ILE A 100 3.16 32.06 4.61
N GLU A 101 2.09 31.96 3.83
CA GLU A 101 1.56 33.07 3.04
C GLU A 101 1.11 34.24 3.94
N ALA A 102 0.44 33.96 5.06
CA ALA A 102 0.07 34.98 6.03
C ALA A 102 1.30 35.63 6.69
N GLU A 103 2.30 34.84 7.09
CA GLU A 103 3.56 35.36 7.64
C GLU A 103 4.32 36.22 6.63
N LEU A 104 4.35 35.80 5.35
CA LEU A 104 5.00 36.53 4.28
C LEU A 104 4.28 37.86 4.02
N ALA A 105 2.95 37.85 3.94
CA ALA A 105 2.16 39.06 3.77
C ALA A 105 2.40 40.07 4.91
N ALA A 106 2.46 39.59 6.16
CA ALA A 106 2.78 40.42 7.32
C ALA A 106 4.18 41.04 7.23
N LYS A 107 5.20 40.24 6.84
CA LYS A 107 6.58 40.74 6.66
C LYS A 107 6.70 41.76 5.53
N ILE A 108 5.96 41.55 4.43
CA ILE A 108 5.92 42.52 3.31
C ILE A 108 5.31 43.83 3.80
N ALA A 109 4.17 43.78 4.50
CA ALA A 109 3.53 44.98 5.03
C ALA A 109 4.43 45.74 6.03
N GLU A 110 5.16 45.03 6.89
CA GLU A 110 6.13 45.63 7.80
C GLU A 110 7.30 46.30 7.05
N ALA A 111 7.85 45.64 6.03
CA ALA A 111 8.92 46.18 5.20
C ALA A 111 8.47 47.41 4.40
N GLU A 112 7.25 47.40 3.88
CA GLU A 112 6.65 48.55 3.20
C GLU A 112 6.46 49.73 4.15
N ALA A 113 5.96 49.48 5.38
CA ALA A 113 5.81 50.51 6.40
C ALA A 113 7.17 51.14 6.78
N LYS A 114 8.19 50.32 7.02
CA LYS A 114 9.57 50.79 7.29
C LYS A 114 10.15 51.58 6.13
N THR A 115 9.92 51.14 4.90
CA THR A 115 10.37 51.85 3.69
C THR A 115 9.70 53.21 3.57
N ARG A 116 8.40 53.30 3.88
CA ARG A 116 7.66 54.56 3.86
C ARG A 116 8.15 55.51 4.96
N GLU A 117 8.35 55.02 6.18
CA GLU A 117 8.90 55.81 7.28
C GLU A 117 10.31 56.34 6.94
N ALA A 118 11.18 55.48 6.37
CA ALA A 118 12.51 55.89 5.93
C ALA A 118 12.45 56.97 4.84
N LYS A 119 11.51 56.87 3.88
CA LYS A 119 11.29 57.91 2.86
C LYS A 119 10.81 59.23 3.48
N GLU A 120 9.82 59.18 4.37
CA GLU A 120 9.32 60.38 5.06
C GLU A 120 10.42 61.06 5.89
N LYS A 121 11.27 60.27 6.56
CA LYS A 121 12.40 60.80 7.32
C LYS A 121 13.47 61.42 6.40
N ALA A 122 13.84 60.74 5.31
CA ALA A 122 14.81 61.26 4.35
C ALA A 122 14.33 62.55 3.67
N LEU A 123 13.03 62.67 3.37
CA LEU A 123 12.45 63.90 2.84
C LEU A 123 12.54 65.05 3.85
N LYS A 124 12.19 64.81 5.13
CA LYS A 124 12.32 65.82 6.19
C LYS A 124 13.75 66.25 6.44
N GLU A 125 14.71 65.32 6.42
CA GLU A 125 16.13 65.62 6.53
C GLU A 125 16.60 66.46 5.33
N LEU A 126 16.14 66.13 4.12
CA LEU A 126 16.44 66.89 2.91
C LEU A 126 15.88 68.33 2.98
N ASP A 127 14.65 68.53 3.46
CA ASP A 127 14.06 69.86 3.64
C ASP A 127 14.91 70.74 4.58
N GLY A 128 15.43 70.14 5.67
CA GLY A 128 16.34 70.81 6.60
C GLY A 128 17.65 71.23 5.92
N VAL A 129 18.29 70.31 5.19
CA VAL A 129 19.55 70.58 4.46
C VAL A 129 19.36 71.60 3.35
N ILE A 130 18.23 71.55 2.62
CA ILE A 130 17.89 72.54 1.58
C ILE A 130 17.71 73.92 2.20
N GLY A 131 17.03 74.03 3.34
CA GLY A 131 16.87 75.30 4.05
C GLY A 131 18.20 75.89 4.51
N GLU A 132 19.08 75.06 5.06
CA GLU A 132 20.41 75.47 5.51
C GLU A 132 21.29 75.93 4.33
N LEU A 133 21.31 75.16 3.24
CA LEU A 133 22.06 75.48 2.03
C LEU A 133 21.52 76.74 1.33
N ALA A 134 20.20 76.90 1.23
CA ALA A 134 19.58 78.09 0.66
C ALA A 134 19.92 79.33 1.51
N GLY A 135 19.95 79.20 2.83
CA GLY A 135 20.37 80.27 3.75
C GLY A 135 21.83 80.66 3.56
N GLU A 136 22.71 79.68 3.40
CA GLU A 136 24.13 79.94 3.13
C GLU A 136 24.34 80.63 1.78
N ILE A 137 23.64 80.20 0.72
CA ILE A 137 23.70 80.83 -0.60
C ILE A 137 23.20 82.28 -0.54
N VAL A 138 22.06 82.55 0.11
CA VAL A 138 21.49 83.90 0.22
C VAL A 138 22.41 84.82 1.02
N ALA A 139 22.98 84.35 2.14
CA ALA A 139 23.93 85.11 2.93
C ALA A 139 25.19 85.46 2.11
N ARG A 140 25.66 84.54 1.26
CA ARG A 140 26.83 84.76 0.39
C ARG A 140 26.57 85.75 -0.75
N VAL A 141 25.34 85.85 -1.23
CA VAL A 141 24.93 86.73 -2.35
C VAL A 141 24.51 88.13 -1.87
N THR A 142 23.82 88.23 -0.73
CA THR A 142 23.24 89.49 -0.23
C THR A 142 24.07 90.17 0.86
N GLY A 143 25.01 89.44 1.49
CA GLY A 143 25.92 90.00 2.51
C GLY A 143 25.30 90.15 3.91
N ASP A 144 23.98 90.02 4.05
CA ASP A 144 23.26 90.09 5.32
C ASP A 144 22.66 88.73 5.73
N LYS A 145 22.62 88.47 7.04
CA LYS A 145 21.98 87.26 7.59
C LYS A 145 20.46 87.42 7.58
N VAL A 146 19.78 86.65 6.73
CA VAL A 146 18.31 86.56 6.74
C VAL A 146 17.85 85.83 8.01
N PRO A 147 16.79 86.30 8.70
CA PRO A 147 16.24 85.60 9.85
C PRO A 147 15.73 84.20 9.47
N GLU A 148 16.08 83.19 10.27
CA GLU A 148 15.67 81.78 10.06
C GLU A 148 14.16 81.59 9.87
N ALA A 149 13.35 82.44 10.50
CA ALA A 149 11.89 82.38 10.42
C ALA A 149 11.35 82.73 9.02
N ASP A 150 11.97 83.68 8.33
CA ASP A 150 11.57 84.10 6.98
C ASP A 150 12.08 83.10 5.92
N LEU A 151 13.23 82.49 6.19
CA LEU A 151 13.81 81.47 5.33
C LEU A 151 13.00 80.16 5.36
N LYS A 152 12.59 79.70 6.55
CA LYS A 152 11.69 78.54 6.70
C LYS A 152 10.35 78.76 5.98
N LYS A 153 9.74 79.93 6.12
CA LYS A 153 8.48 80.26 5.42
C LYS A 153 8.64 80.27 3.89
N ALA A 154 9.76 80.75 3.37
CA ALA A 154 10.02 80.78 1.93
C ALA A 154 10.24 79.36 1.37
N VAL A 155 10.97 78.52 2.11
CA VAL A 155 11.23 77.11 1.75
C VAL A 155 9.95 76.27 1.82
N GLU A 156 9.12 76.42 2.86
CA GLU A 156 7.81 75.78 2.96
C GLU A 156 6.85 76.19 1.83
N LYS A 157 6.90 77.45 1.37
CA LYS A 157 6.05 77.94 0.28
C LYS A 157 6.42 77.37 -1.11
N VAL A 158 7.62 76.80 -1.25
CA VAL A 158 8.10 76.20 -2.51
C VAL A 158 7.99 74.67 -2.48
N LEU A 159 8.07 74.05 -1.29
CA LEU A 159 7.97 72.60 -1.10
C LEU A 159 6.54 72.08 -0.85
N GLY A 160 5.59 72.97 -0.51
CA GLY A 160 4.15 72.68 -0.44
C GLY A 160 3.42 72.98 -1.75
#